data_AF-A0A7J4KPH6-F1
#
_entry.id   AF-A0A7J4KPH6-F1
#
_cell.length_a   1.000
_cell.length_b   1.000
_cell.length_c   1.000
_cell.angle_alpha   90.00
_cell.angle_beta   90.00
_cell.angle_gamma   90.00
#
_symmetry.space_group_name_H-M   'P 1'
#
loop_
_entity.id
_entity.type
_entity.pdbx_description
1 polymer ?
#
loop_
_entity_poly.entity_id
_entity_poly.type
_entity_poly.pdbx_seq_one_letter_code
_entity_poly.pdbx_strand_id
1 'polypeptide(L)'
;RTTYLINETGVVNHTWESAYTPNLDSYMLDNGTILLAIASGNGGLQKIAYDGTILWEYHYTGGGAYASHDIVPLPNGDVIMIMQEIKSRIQTIQMGRDPNTFGNDFRPDCLIQVHQTGPTSGEIVWEWHIWDHLIQDFNPDKDNYGNVS
;
A
#
# COMPACT_ATOMS: atom_id res chain seq x y z
N ARG A 1 -9.93 -18.13 -1.67
CA ARG A 1 -9.92 -17.15 -0.55
C ARG A 1 -10.99 -16.11 -0.88
N THR A 2 -11.69 -15.54 0.11
CA THR A 2 -13.06 -15.05 -0.13
C THR A 2 -13.33 -13.68 0.49
N THR A 3 -13.99 -12.80 -0.26
CA THR A 3 -14.50 -11.49 0.20
C THR A 3 -16.02 -11.48 0.14
N TYR A 4 -16.68 -10.89 1.13
CA TYR A 4 -18.14 -10.89 1.26
C TYR A 4 -18.72 -9.48 1.21
N LEU A 5 -19.83 -9.30 0.50
CA LEU A 5 -20.75 -8.18 0.70
C LEU A 5 -21.84 -8.63 1.65
N ILE A 6 -21.91 -8.00 2.81
CA ILE A 6 -22.86 -8.32 3.87
C ILE A 6 -23.82 -7.14 4.00
N ASN A 7 -25.12 -7.41 4.02
CA ASN A 7 -26.14 -6.37 4.19
C ASN A 7 -26.28 -5.94 5.66
N GLU A 8 -27.11 -4.94 5.92
CA GLU A 8 -27.36 -4.36 7.25
C GLU A 8 -27.95 -5.34 8.27
N THR A 9 -28.51 -6.47 7.80
CA THR A 9 -29.03 -7.54 8.65
C THR A 9 -28.01 -8.65 8.93
N GLY A 10 -26.78 -8.54 8.41
CA GLY A 10 -25.73 -9.55 8.58
C GLY A 10 -25.81 -10.71 7.58
N VAL A 11 -26.66 -10.63 6.55
CA VAL A 11 -26.78 -11.65 5.52
C VAL A 11 -25.76 -11.40 4.41
N VAL A 12 -25.04 -12.45 4.02
CA VAL A 12 -24.16 -12.42 2.85
C VAL A 12 -25.02 -12.27 1.59
N ASN A 13 -24.93 -11.09 0.98
CA ASN A 13 -25.62 -10.77 -0.26
C ASN A 13 -24.82 -11.26 -1.48
N HIS A 14 -23.49 -11.14 -1.41
CA HIS A 14 -22.61 -11.55 -2.50
C HIS A 14 -21.23 -11.98 -2.00
N THR A 15 -20.53 -12.76 -2.82
CA THR A 15 -19.24 -13.35 -2.51
C THR A 15 -18.33 -13.28 -3.73
N TRP A 16 -17.13 -12.72 -3.55
CA TRP A 16 -16.06 -12.76 -4.55
C TRP A 16 -14.98 -13.75 -4.13
N GLU A 17 -14.44 -14.48 -5.10
CA GLU A 17 -13.33 -15.41 -4.89
C GLU A 17 -12.03 -14.89 -5.50
N SER A 18 -10.93 -15.11 -4.79
CA SER A 18 -9.57 -14.84 -5.24
C SER A 18 -8.64 -16.00 -4.89
N ALA A 19 -7.61 -16.19 -5.73
CA ALA A 19 -6.47 -17.05 -5.41
C ALA A 19 -5.60 -16.48 -4.28
N TYR A 20 -5.65 -15.15 -4.06
CA TYR A 20 -4.84 -14.44 -3.08
C TYR A 20 -5.62 -14.15 -1.79
N THR A 21 -4.91 -13.98 -0.67
CA THR A 21 -5.55 -13.56 0.58
C THR A 21 -5.89 -12.09 0.39
N PRO A 22 -7.15 -11.69 0.63
CA PRO A 22 -7.46 -10.29 0.80
C PRO A 22 -6.50 -9.73 1.85
N ASN A 23 -5.77 -8.69 1.48
CA ASN A 23 -4.79 -8.04 2.31
C ASN A 23 -5.30 -6.64 2.62
N LEU A 24 -5.05 -6.14 3.83
CA LEU A 24 -5.28 -4.74 4.19
C LEU A 24 -6.75 -4.29 4.07
N ASP A 25 -7.17 -3.86 2.89
CA ASP A 25 -8.46 -3.21 2.63
C ASP A 25 -9.08 -3.60 1.28
N SER A 26 -10.35 -3.23 1.11
CA SER A 26 -11.16 -3.48 -0.07
C SER A 26 -12.17 -2.36 -0.30
N TYR A 27 -12.40 -1.99 -1.56
CA TYR A 27 -13.31 -0.93 -1.95
C TYR A 27 -14.35 -1.45 -2.92
N MET A 28 -15.62 -1.24 -2.59
CA MET A 28 -16.71 -1.40 -3.54
C MET A 28 -16.77 -0.14 -4.41
N LEU A 29 -16.67 -0.31 -5.73
CA LEU A 29 -16.74 0.79 -6.68
C LEU A 29 -18.19 0.99 -7.15
N ASP A 30 -18.51 2.20 -7.62
CA ASP A 30 -19.85 2.62 -8.03
C ASP A 30 -20.50 1.70 -9.09
N ASN A 31 -19.68 1.02 -9.90
CA ASN A 31 -20.14 0.12 -10.95
C ASN A 31 -20.36 -1.33 -10.49
N GLY A 32 -20.33 -1.61 -9.18
CA GLY A 32 -20.55 -2.96 -8.64
C GLY A 32 -19.31 -3.86 -8.60
N THR A 33 -18.16 -3.33 -8.98
CA THR A 33 -16.87 -4.04 -8.97
C THR A 33 -16.21 -3.91 -7.60
N ILE A 34 -15.55 -4.96 -7.12
CA ILE A 34 -14.72 -4.88 -5.92
C ILE A 34 -13.24 -4.67 -6.32
N LEU A 35 -12.57 -3.73 -5.67
CA LEU A 35 -11.12 -3.58 -5.68
C LEU A 35 -10.57 -4.13 -4.36
N LEU A 36 -9.58 -5.01 -4.45
CA LEU A 36 -8.97 -5.71 -3.33
C LEU A 36 -7.47 -5.44 -3.31
N ALA A 37 -6.91 -5.13 -2.14
CA ALA A 37 -5.49 -5.40 -1.94
C ALA A 37 -5.29 -6.90 -1.76
N ILE A 38 -4.22 -7.44 -2.35
CA ILE A 38 -3.94 -8.88 -2.35
C ILE A 38 -2.56 -9.19 -1.77
N ALA A 39 -2.49 -10.27 -0.98
CA ALA A 39 -1.25 -10.81 -0.45
C ALA A 39 -0.51 -11.59 -1.56
N SER A 40 0.18 -10.88 -2.44
CA SER A 40 1.00 -11.45 -3.52
C SER A 40 2.41 -10.90 -3.46
N GLY A 41 3.35 -11.71 -2.94
CA GLY A 41 4.74 -11.29 -2.72
C GLY A 41 4.80 -10.04 -1.83
N ASN A 42 5.25 -8.93 -2.41
CA ASN A 42 5.35 -7.63 -1.73
C ASN A 42 4.03 -6.86 -1.73
N GLY A 43 2.95 -7.38 -2.30
CA GLY A 43 1.65 -6.73 -2.37
C GLY A 43 1.15 -6.59 -3.81
N GLY A 44 -0.12 -6.23 -3.94
CA GLY A 44 -0.75 -6.09 -5.25
C GLY A 44 -2.22 -5.72 -5.13
N LEU A 45 -2.88 -5.65 -6.28
CA LEU A 45 -4.28 -5.29 -6.42
C LEU A 45 -5.02 -6.31 -7.27
N GLN A 46 -6.30 -6.53 -6.97
CA GLN A 46 -7.23 -7.22 -7.85
C GLN A 46 -8.52 -6.42 -7.99
N LYS A 47 -9.01 -6.28 -9.22
CA LYS A 47 -10.32 -5.71 -9.52
C LYS A 47 -11.22 -6.81 -10.07
N ILE A 48 -12.30 -7.13 -9.37
CA ILE A 48 -13.17 -8.28 -9.68
C ILE A 48 -14.60 -7.77 -9.92
N ALA A 49 -15.15 -8.09 -11.09
CA ALA A 49 -16.52 -7.76 -11.44
C ALA A 49 -17.53 -8.48 -10.53
N TYR A 50 -18.78 -8.01 -10.53
CA TYR A 50 -19.86 -8.63 -9.75
C TYR A 50 -20.13 -10.09 -10.12
N ASP A 51 -19.82 -10.51 -11.36
CA ASP A 51 -19.97 -11.91 -11.78
C ASP A 51 -18.76 -12.81 -11.45
N GLY A 52 -17.73 -12.26 -10.80
CA GLY A 52 -16.50 -12.96 -10.46
C GLY A 52 -15.38 -12.86 -11.51
N THR A 53 -15.61 -12.18 -12.65
CA THR A 53 -14.57 -11.97 -13.66
C THR A 53 -13.46 -11.07 -13.11
N ILE A 54 -12.20 -11.52 -13.18
CA ILE A 54 -11.03 -10.69 -12.84
C ILE A 54 -10.78 -9.71 -13.98
N LEU A 55 -10.98 -8.42 -13.71
CA LEU A 55 -10.77 -7.32 -14.66
C LEU A 55 -9.35 -6.76 -14.60
N TRP A 56 -8.71 -6.87 -13.44
CA TRP A 56 -7.34 -6.45 -13.22
C TRP A 56 -6.68 -7.30 -12.13
N GLU A 57 -5.43 -7.70 -12.36
CA GLU A 57 -4.55 -8.29 -11.36
C GLU A 57 -3.16 -7.65 -11.48
N TYR A 58 -2.79 -6.85 -10.50
CA TYR A 58 -1.49 -6.18 -10.46
C TYR A 58 -0.65 -6.74 -9.32
N HIS A 59 0.62 -7.00 -9.61
CA HIS A 59 1.62 -7.39 -8.63
C HIS A 59 2.66 -6.29 -8.52
N TYR A 60 2.88 -5.81 -7.30
CA TYR A 60 4.01 -4.94 -7.05
C TYR A 60 5.30 -5.77 -7.15
N THR A 61 6.09 -5.48 -8.17
CA THR A 61 7.38 -6.15 -8.44
C THR A 61 8.58 -5.28 -8.08
N GLY A 62 8.34 -4.07 -7.54
CA GLY A 62 9.40 -3.19 -7.07
C GLY A 62 10.16 -3.78 -5.88
N GLY A 63 11.43 -3.41 -5.76
CA GLY A 63 12.30 -3.83 -4.67
C GLY A 63 12.17 -2.91 -3.45
N GLY A 64 12.39 -3.47 -2.26
CA GLY A 64 12.64 -2.66 -1.04
C GLY A 64 11.40 -2.08 -0.35
N ALA A 65 10.18 -2.40 -0.81
CA ALA A 65 8.95 -2.00 -0.14
C ALA A 65 7.88 -3.09 -0.18
N TYR A 66 6.90 -2.99 0.72
CA TYR A 66 5.78 -3.93 0.86
C TYR A 66 4.48 -3.16 1.03
N ALA A 67 3.39 -3.59 0.40
CA ALA A 67 2.08 -3.00 0.60
C ALA A 67 1.70 -3.07 2.07
N SER A 68 1.23 -1.94 2.58
CA SER A 68 0.85 -1.74 3.97
C SER A 68 -0.46 -0.98 4.06
N HIS A 69 -1.12 -1.09 5.21
CA HIS A 69 -2.30 -0.33 5.66
C HIS A 69 -3.53 -0.26 4.72
N ASP A 70 -3.46 0.42 3.59
CA ASP A 70 -4.64 0.82 2.79
C ASP A 70 -4.32 0.96 1.29
N ILE A 71 -5.38 0.95 0.48
CA ILE A 71 -5.40 1.28 -0.94
C ILE A 71 -6.51 2.29 -1.20
N VAL A 72 -6.34 3.23 -2.12
CA VAL A 72 -7.38 4.23 -2.41
C VAL A 72 -7.62 4.30 -3.91
N PRO A 73 -8.80 3.89 -4.42
CA PRO A 73 -9.15 4.11 -5.81
C PRO A 73 -9.35 5.60 -6.08
N LEU A 74 -8.78 6.10 -7.17
CA LEU A 74 -8.92 7.48 -7.61
C LEU A 74 -9.94 7.63 -8.74
N PRO A 75 -10.55 8.81 -8.92
CA PRO A 75 -11.54 9.05 -9.98
C PRO A 75 -11.03 8.81 -11.41
N ASN A 76 -9.72 8.92 -11.64
CA ASN A 76 -9.09 8.66 -12.95
C ASN A 76 -8.86 7.18 -13.23
N GLY A 77 -9.18 6.28 -12.27
CA GLY A 77 -8.98 4.84 -12.39
C GLY A 77 -7.66 4.33 -11.80
N ASP A 78 -6.75 5.22 -11.39
CA ASP A 78 -5.54 4.83 -10.67
C ASP A 78 -5.85 4.39 -9.25
N VAL A 79 -4.88 3.75 -8.61
CA VAL A 79 -4.97 3.36 -7.21
C VAL A 79 -3.74 3.86 -6.47
N ILE A 80 -3.94 4.61 -5.39
CA ILE A 80 -2.87 4.87 -4.42
C ILE A 80 -2.73 3.65 -3.53
N MET A 81 -1.52 3.18 -3.32
CA MET A 81 -1.19 2.15 -2.34
C MET A 81 -0.28 2.73 -1.28
N ILE A 82 -0.58 2.48 -0.01
CA ILE A 82 0.37 2.71 1.06
C ILE A 82 1.36 1.55 1.07
N MET A 83 2.65 1.86 1.15
CA MET A 83 3.74 0.90 1.15
C MET A 83 4.64 1.18 2.35
N GLN A 84 5.31 0.18 2.90
CA GLN A 84 6.43 0.37 3.82
C GLN A 84 7.73 0.10 3.10
N GLU A 85 8.60 1.09 3.02
CA GLU A 85 9.96 0.94 2.50
C GLU A 85 10.93 0.53 3.61
N ILE A 86 11.96 -0.25 3.29
CA ILE A 86 12.97 -0.67 4.27
C ILE A 86 14.17 0.26 4.22
N LYS A 87 14.45 0.95 5.34
CA LYS A 87 15.69 1.70 5.56
C LYS A 87 16.58 0.94 6.54
N SER A 88 17.83 0.73 6.15
CA SER A 88 18.82 0.05 6.99
C SER A 88 19.12 0.84 8.26
N ARG A 89 19.55 0.16 9.32
CA ARG A 89 20.00 0.82 10.56
C ARG A 89 20.98 1.96 10.33
N ILE A 90 21.93 1.79 9.41
CA ILE A 90 22.92 2.81 9.10
C ILE A 90 22.24 4.05 8.50
N GLN A 91 21.38 3.89 7.49
CA GLN A 91 20.65 5.02 6.89
C GLN A 91 19.80 5.75 7.93
N THR A 92 19.12 5.01 8.80
CA THR A 92 18.26 5.58 9.84
C THR A 92 19.03 6.37 10.90
N ILE A 93 20.23 5.91 11.29
CA ILE A 93 21.11 6.69 12.19
C ILE A 93 21.66 7.93 11.49
N GLN A 94 21.94 7.84 10.17
CA GLN A 94 22.37 9.02 9.41
C GLN A 94 21.26 10.06 9.31
N MET A 95 19.99 9.66 9.27
CA MET A 95 18.82 10.55 9.39
C MET A 95 18.49 10.93 10.84
N GLY A 96 19.45 10.83 11.76
CA GLY A 96 19.33 11.40 13.10
C GLY A 96 18.38 10.67 14.06
N ARG A 97 17.86 9.49 13.73
CA ARG A 97 17.09 8.69 14.70
C ARG A 97 18.00 8.18 15.82
N ASP A 98 17.53 8.24 17.06
CA ASP A 98 18.25 7.67 18.22
C ASP A 98 18.50 6.15 18.02
N PRO A 99 19.76 5.69 17.95
CA PRO A 99 20.13 4.30 17.78
C PRO A 99 19.58 3.33 18.85
N ASN A 100 19.13 3.84 19.99
CA ASN A 100 18.57 3.05 21.10
C ASN A 100 17.05 2.83 20.99
N THR A 101 16.38 3.47 20.02
CA THR A 101 14.91 3.45 19.90
C THR A 101 14.39 2.53 18.80
N PHE A 102 15.27 1.80 18.11
CA PHE A 102 14.90 0.89 17.03
C PHE A 102 15.96 -0.20 16.81
N GLY A 103 15.56 -1.27 16.10
CA GLY A 103 16.37 -2.46 15.87
C GLY A 103 17.26 -2.35 14.62
N ASN A 104 17.11 -3.33 13.73
CA ASN A 104 17.99 -3.52 12.56
C ASN A 104 17.56 -2.72 11.32
N ASP A 105 16.29 -2.35 11.24
CA ASP A 105 15.73 -1.54 10.17
C ASP A 105 14.70 -0.54 10.73
N PHE A 106 14.34 0.42 9.90
CA PHE A 106 13.21 1.31 10.10
C PHE A 106 12.36 1.26 8.84
N ARG A 107 11.04 1.23 9.03
CA ARG A 107 10.07 1.01 7.95
C ARG A 107 9.10 2.18 7.86
N PRO A 108 9.55 3.32 7.32
CA PRO A 108 8.67 4.44 7.07
C PRO A 108 7.67 4.10 5.95
N ASP A 109 6.48 4.70 6.02
CA ASP A 109 5.48 4.58 4.95
C ASP A 109 5.84 5.46 3.75
N CYS A 110 5.57 4.96 2.55
CA CYS A 110 5.54 5.72 1.32
C CYS A 110 4.22 5.46 0.58
N LEU A 111 3.91 6.31 -0.38
CA LEU A 111 2.73 6.23 -1.23
C LEU A 111 3.19 5.99 -2.66
N ILE A 112 2.54 5.07 -3.36
CA ILE A 112 2.70 4.89 -4.80
C ILE A 112 1.34 5.05 -5.47
N GLN A 113 1.28 5.70 -6.63
CA GLN A 113 0.10 5.77 -7.47
C GLN A 113 0.29 4.84 -8.67
N VAL A 114 -0.54 3.81 -8.76
CA VAL A 114 -0.47 2.80 -9.80
C VAL A 114 -1.55 3.06 -10.84
N HIS A 115 -1.13 3.26 -12.08
CA HIS A 115 -1.98 3.33 -13.26
C HIS A 115 -2.15 1.93 -13.87
N GLN A 116 -3.38 1.50 -14.13
CA GLN A 116 -3.63 0.23 -14.82
C GLN A 116 -3.29 0.36 -16.32
N THR A 117 -2.31 -0.43 -16.78
CA THR A 117 -1.90 -0.45 -18.20
C THR A 117 -2.44 -1.64 -18.99
N GLY A 118 -3.08 -2.59 -18.30
CA GLY A 118 -3.67 -3.79 -18.90
C GLY A 118 -4.32 -4.69 -17.85
N PRO A 119 -4.89 -5.84 -18.23
CA PRO A 119 -5.56 -6.74 -17.28
C PRO A 119 -4.61 -7.34 -16.23
N THR A 120 -3.31 -7.44 -16.53
CA THR A 120 -2.31 -8.02 -15.62
C THR A 120 -1.08 -7.13 -15.42
N SER A 121 -1.21 -5.82 -15.70
CA SER A 121 -0.08 -4.88 -15.66
C SER A 121 -0.51 -3.52 -15.11
N GLY A 122 0.47 -2.79 -14.59
CA GLY A 122 0.32 -1.42 -14.14
C GLY A 122 1.67 -0.72 -14.05
N GLU A 123 1.65 0.61 -14.06
CA GLU A 123 2.81 1.48 -13.98
C GLU A 123 2.68 2.40 -12.77
N ILE A 124 3.79 2.60 -12.04
CA ILE A 124 3.83 3.60 -10.97
C ILE A 124 4.08 4.95 -11.62
N VAL A 125 3.08 5.83 -11.58
CA VAL A 125 3.09 7.13 -12.25
C VAL A 125 3.44 8.28 -11.31
N TRP A 126 3.41 8.03 -10.00
CA TRP A 126 3.78 8.98 -8.96
C TRP A 126 4.15 8.27 -7.67
N GLU A 127 5.06 8.85 -6.90
CA GLU A 127 5.49 8.35 -5.59
C GLU A 127 5.71 9.51 -4.61
N TRP A 128 5.51 9.22 -3.32
CA TRP A 128 5.86 10.12 -2.23
C TRP A 128 6.38 9.34 -1.04
N HIS A 129 7.49 9.78 -0.46
CA HIS A 129 8.19 9.06 0.59
C HIS A 129 8.25 9.92 1.85
N ILE A 130 7.66 9.47 2.97
CA ILE A 130 7.76 10.23 4.21
C ILE A 130 9.22 10.44 4.62
N TRP A 131 10.10 9.50 4.25
CA TRP A 131 11.52 9.53 4.49
C TRP A 131 12.19 10.85 4.08
N ASP A 132 11.76 11.44 2.97
CA ASP A 132 12.32 12.68 2.42
C ASP A 132 11.82 13.93 3.17
N HIS A 133 10.90 13.75 4.12
CA HIS A 133 10.23 14.82 4.86
C HIS A 133 10.36 14.66 6.38
N LEU A 134 11.14 13.69 6.87
CA LEU A 134 11.34 13.46 8.30
C LEU A 134 12.28 14.50 8.91
N ILE A 135 11.80 15.23 9.91
CA ILE A 135 12.57 16.12 10.77
C ILE A 135 12.75 15.45 12.14
N GLN A 136 13.91 15.65 12.77
CA GLN A 136 14.22 15.14 14.11
C GLN A 136 14.93 16.19 14.98
N ASP A 137 14.86 16.06 16.30
CA ASP A 137 15.47 16.97 17.29
C ASP A 137 16.46 16.26 18.24
N PHE A 138 16.88 15.04 17.92
CA PHE A 138 17.80 14.22 18.71
C PHE A 138 19.28 14.53 18.43
N ASN A 139 19.69 14.57 17.16
CA ASN A 139 21.09 14.76 16.77
C ASN A 139 21.28 16.02 15.92
N PRO A 140 21.85 17.11 16.48
CA PRO A 140 22.06 18.37 15.77
C PRO A 140 23.10 18.33 14.64
N ASP A 141 23.92 17.28 14.56
CA ASP A 141 24.95 17.14 13.52
C ASP A 141 24.41 16.47 12.24
N LYS A 142 23.10 16.19 12.15
CA LYS A 142 22.46 15.55 10.99
C LYS A 142 21.65 16.54 10.17
N ASP A 143 21.65 16.33 8.85
CA ASP A 143 21.04 17.24 7.87
C ASP A 143 19.54 17.49 8.11
N ASN A 144 18.83 16.52 8.69
CA ASN A 144 17.41 16.61 8.99
C ASN A 144 17.09 17.04 10.43
N TYR A 145 18.07 17.64 11.14
CA TYR A 145 17.82 18.26 12.43
C TYR A 145 16.98 19.53 12.28
N GLY A 146 15.95 19.67 13.11
CA GLY A 146 15.08 20.84 13.08
C GLY A 146 14.07 20.87 14.23
N ASN A 147 13.15 21.83 14.17
CA ASN A 147 12.09 21.96 15.15
C ASN A 147 10.94 20.99 14.83
N VAL A 148 10.51 20.20 15.82
CA VAL A 148 9.45 19.18 15.71
C VAL A 148 8.11 19.68 16.33
N SER A 149 7.99 20.99 16.62
CA SER A 149 6.80 21.62 17.22
C SER A 149 5.93 22.45 16.27
#